data_AF-A0A2V7CXN7-F1
#
_entry.id   AF-A0A2V7CXN7-F1
#
_cell.length_a   1.000
_cell.length_b   1.000
_cell.length_c   1.000
_cell.angle_alpha   90.00
_cell.angle_beta   90.00
_cell.angle_gamma   90.00
#
_symmetry.space_group_name_H-M   'P 1'
#
loop_
_entity.id
_entity.type
_entity.pdbx_description
1 polymer ?
#
loop_
_entity_poly.entity_id
_entity_poly.type
_entity_poly.pdbx_seq_one_letter_code
_entity_poly.pdbx_strand_id
1 'polypeptide(L)'
;MAVEVAKVELKSVQDASGLEERILAGQFTADQVVAVVGKTEGNGGVNDFTRLLADHAFRRVLLKHGKRSEAEVATIPMVWSGGCDGVITPHATVFARNDRKGTADKARLVIGTAMSAELQPEDIGRPRMVEIVAEGVKAAMKNAGIEDPRDVHYVQTKTPLLTVDWVENAKRRGKTVACEVHDSMGVSNGTTGLGIAVALGELPMPRAEQICKDLDLYSSVASCSSGVELTRAQIILMGNRAGAGGRYGIGHSVMKDALDIDGIYAAIRNAGLDLPERARAEDLRGRLVNCFIKSEADHRAKLRGRRQIMLDDSDVHHHRHSKAAVGGVAAAAIGDPAVFVSVDAMHQGPQGGGPVIAIVDVGE
;
A
#
# COMPACT_ATOMS: atom_id res chain seq x y z
N MET A 1 -3.45 -3.43 -21.46
CA MET A 1 -2.08 -2.90 -21.36
C MET A 1 -1.41 -3.71 -20.29
N ALA A 2 -0.32 -4.35 -20.67
CA ALA A 2 0.46 -5.17 -19.76
C ALA A 2 1.22 -4.29 -18.78
N VAL A 3 1.47 -4.85 -17.60
CA VAL A 3 2.27 -4.23 -16.55
C VAL A 3 3.55 -5.04 -16.40
N GLU A 4 4.69 -4.36 -16.39
CA GLU A 4 5.97 -4.88 -15.94
C GLU A 4 6.18 -4.49 -14.47
N VAL A 5 6.72 -5.42 -13.69
CA VAL A 5 6.96 -5.24 -12.26
C VAL A 5 8.41 -5.58 -11.94
N ALA A 6 9.10 -4.66 -11.26
CA ALA A 6 10.43 -4.92 -10.75
C ALA A 6 10.53 -4.59 -9.27
N LYS A 7 10.95 -5.56 -8.47
CA LYS A 7 11.42 -5.34 -7.10
C LYS A 7 12.92 -5.02 -7.14
N VAL A 8 13.30 -3.91 -6.52
CA VAL A 8 14.69 -3.42 -6.46
C VAL A 8 15.06 -3.07 -5.03
N GLU A 9 16.20 -3.53 -4.57
CA GLU A 9 16.76 -3.16 -3.26
C GLU A 9 17.21 -1.69 -3.26
N LEU A 10 17.08 -1.03 -2.11
CA LEU A 10 17.69 0.27 -1.83
C LEU A 10 18.91 0.06 -0.93
N LYS A 11 20.10 0.32 -1.46
CA LYS A 11 21.37 0.15 -0.73
C LYS A 11 21.70 1.32 0.21
N SER A 12 20.96 2.42 0.09
CA SER A 12 21.02 3.59 0.98
C SER A 12 19.76 4.44 0.84
N VAL A 13 19.57 5.42 1.73
CA VAL A 13 18.42 6.35 1.73
C VAL A 13 18.17 7.13 0.42
N GLN A 14 19.17 7.24 -0.47
CA GLN A 14 19.07 7.94 -1.76
C GLN A 14 19.42 7.02 -2.94
N ASP A 15 19.46 5.70 -2.72
CA ASP A 15 19.76 4.76 -3.80
C ASP A 15 18.55 4.59 -4.73
N ALA A 16 18.78 4.78 -6.03
CA ALA A 16 17.85 4.43 -7.09
C ALA A 16 18.55 3.64 -8.20
N SER A 17 19.74 3.08 -7.93
CA SER A 17 20.56 2.34 -8.90
C SER A 17 19.85 1.11 -9.44
N GLY A 18 19.05 0.42 -8.61
CA GLY A 18 18.26 -0.72 -9.08
C GLY A 18 17.19 -0.34 -10.10
N LEU A 19 16.53 0.83 -9.97
CA LEU A 19 15.61 1.34 -10.99
C LEU A 19 16.37 1.64 -12.29
N GLU A 20 17.50 2.33 -12.18
CA GLU A 20 18.36 2.67 -13.34
C GLU A 20 18.83 1.39 -14.06
N GLU A 21 19.23 0.36 -13.32
CA GLU A 21 19.62 -0.94 -13.86
C GLU A 21 18.48 -1.59 -14.68
N ARG A 22 17.24 -1.61 -14.16
CA ARG A 22 16.10 -2.19 -14.90
C ARG A 22 15.78 -1.42 -16.19
N ILE A 23 15.95 -0.10 -16.18
CA ILE A 23 15.77 0.73 -17.37
C ILE A 23 16.86 0.44 -18.40
N LEU A 24 18.13 0.40 -17.97
CA LEU A 24 19.27 0.12 -18.86
C LEU A 24 19.27 -1.31 -19.41
N ALA A 25 18.75 -2.28 -18.64
CA ALA A 25 18.54 -3.65 -19.08
C ALA A 25 17.36 -3.79 -20.07
N GLY A 26 16.59 -2.73 -20.31
CA GLY A 26 15.47 -2.73 -21.24
C GLY A 26 14.24 -3.50 -20.76
N GLN A 27 14.12 -3.77 -19.45
CA GLN A 27 12.91 -4.40 -18.90
C GLN A 27 11.68 -3.49 -19.14
N PHE A 28 11.86 -2.18 -18.96
CA PHE A 28 10.92 -1.12 -19.31
C PHE A 28 11.68 0.19 -19.50
N THR A 29 11.05 1.17 -20.15
CA THR A 29 11.63 2.52 -20.26
C THR A 29 11.26 3.39 -19.06
N ALA A 30 12.03 4.44 -18.81
CA ALA A 30 11.70 5.42 -17.78
C ALA A 30 10.30 6.02 -17.98
N ASP A 31 9.88 6.26 -19.22
CA ASP A 31 8.56 6.85 -19.54
C ASP A 31 7.39 5.88 -19.32
N GLN A 32 7.66 4.58 -19.28
CA GLN A 32 6.64 3.57 -18.99
C GLN A 32 6.33 3.45 -17.49
N VAL A 33 7.18 3.98 -16.60
CA VAL A 33 6.94 3.90 -15.14
C VAL A 33 5.70 4.72 -14.77
N VAL A 34 4.72 4.07 -14.15
CA VAL A 34 3.43 4.67 -13.78
C VAL A 34 3.19 4.71 -12.27
N ALA A 35 3.92 3.92 -11.48
CA ALA A 35 3.85 3.97 -10.02
C ALA A 35 5.08 3.35 -9.36
N VAL A 36 5.35 3.76 -8.12
CA VAL A 36 6.34 3.14 -7.24
C VAL A 36 5.73 2.93 -5.85
N VAL A 37 5.96 1.77 -5.25
CA VAL A 37 5.60 1.48 -3.86
C VAL A 37 6.82 0.92 -3.14
N GLY A 38 7.29 1.58 -2.10
CA GLY A 38 8.59 1.25 -1.49
C GLY A 38 8.65 1.35 0.04
N LYS A 39 9.66 0.69 0.58
CA LYS A 39 10.07 0.66 1.98
C LYS A 39 11.35 1.46 2.16
N THR A 40 11.33 2.44 3.06
CA THR A 40 12.51 3.25 3.41
C THR A 40 12.93 3.04 4.85
N GLU A 41 14.23 3.17 5.12
CA GLU A 41 14.88 2.75 6.38
C GLU A 41 14.77 3.73 7.56
N GLY A 42 13.99 4.80 7.43
CA GLY A 42 13.73 5.70 8.55
C GLY A 42 12.84 5.06 9.62
N ASN A 43 12.35 5.86 10.57
CA ASN A 43 11.57 5.33 11.71
C ASN A 43 10.10 5.01 11.37
N GLY A 44 9.61 5.38 10.17
CA GLY A 44 8.22 5.19 9.74
C GLY A 44 7.18 6.08 10.44
N GLY A 45 7.61 7.09 11.20
CA GLY A 45 6.75 8.04 11.91
C GLY A 45 6.57 9.37 11.16
N VAL A 46 6.23 10.43 11.91
CA VAL A 46 6.00 11.77 11.35
C VAL A 46 7.28 12.38 10.80
N ASN A 47 8.38 12.34 11.55
CA ASN A 47 9.67 12.95 11.20
C ASN A 47 10.59 12.03 10.36
N ASP A 48 10.03 11.09 9.61
CA ASP A 48 10.81 10.24 8.70
C ASP A 48 11.07 10.94 7.36
N PHE A 49 12.26 11.50 7.19
CA PHE A 49 12.69 12.18 5.97
C PHE A 49 13.22 11.23 4.89
N THR A 50 13.45 9.95 5.20
CA THR A 50 13.95 8.97 4.21
C THR A 50 12.99 8.77 3.05
N ARG A 51 11.69 8.97 3.29
CA ARG A 51 10.63 8.96 2.28
C ARG A 51 10.88 10.00 1.17
N LEU A 52 11.19 11.24 1.54
CA LEU A 52 11.48 12.33 0.60
C LEU A 52 12.81 12.10 -0.14
N LEU A 53 13.81 11.56 0.56
CA LEU A 53 15.11 11.26 -0.05
C LEU A 53 15.00 10.19 -1.14
N ALA A 54 14.24 9.10 -0.87
CA ALA A 54 13.97 8.06 -1.85
C ALA A 54 13.14 8.57 -3.03
N ASP A 55 12.09 9.36 -2.75
CA ASP A 55 11.25 9.98 -3.78
C ASP A 55 12.08 10.83 -4.75
N HIS A 56 12.90 11.74 -4.23
CA HIS A 56 13.79 12.57 -5.04
C HIS A 56 14.79 11.73 -5.86
N ALA A 57 15.37 10.68 -5.26
CA ALA A 57 16.31 9.80 -5.95
C ALA A 57 15.66 9.10 -7.16
N PHE A 58 14.47 8.52 -6.97
CA PHE A 58 13.74 7.82 -8.03
C PHE A 58 13.30 8.80 -9.13
N ARG A 59 12.76 9.98 -8.78
CA ARG A 59 12.39 11.00 -9.77
C ARG A 59 13.58 11.46 -10.61
N ARG A 60 14.76 11.63 -10.01
CA ARG A 60 15.99 12.00 -10.74
C ARG A 60 16.37 10.95 -11.78
N VAL A 61 16.26 9.65 -11.47
CA VAL A 61 16.52 8.58 -12.44
C VAL A 61 15.50 8.61 -13.58
N LEU A 62 14.22 8.81 -13.28
CA LEU A 62 13.18 8.92 -14.32
C LEU A 62 13.41 10.11 -15.25
N LEU A 63 13.82 11.27 -14.71
CA LEU A 63 14.15 12.46 -15.51
C LEU A 63 15.42 12.27 -16.34
N LYS A 64 16.42 11.58 -15.80
CA LYS A 64 17.68 11.31 -16.49
C LYS A 64 17.50 10.42 -17.72
N HIS A 65 16.60 9.43 -17.64
CA HIS A 65 16.44 8.40 -18.69
C HIS A 65 15.14 8.48 -19.48
N GLY A 66 14.25 9.39 -19.11
CA GLY A 66 12.94 9.59 -19.73
C GLY A 66 12.87 10.84 -20.60
N LYS A 67 11.72 11.03 -21.23
CA LYS A 67 11.38 12.23 -22.01
C LYS A 67 10.31 13.07 -21.33
N ARG A 68 9.65 12.55 -20.29
CA ARG A 68 8.69 13.29 -19.47
C ARG A 68 9.37 14.48 -18.79
N SER A 69 8.67 15.60 -18.77
CA SER A 69 9.05 16.80 -18.03
C SER A 69 9.05 16.56 -16.52
N GLU A 70 9.68 17.45 -15.76
CA GLU A 70 9.64 17.43 -14.28
C GLU A 70 8.20 17.46 -13.75
N ALA A 71 7.33 18.27 -14.35
CA ALA A 71 5.92 18.33 -13.99
C ALA A 71 5.20 16.99 -14.23
N GLU A 72 5.44 16.33 -15.36
CA GLU A 72 4.84 15.02 -15.64
C GLU A 72 5.39 13.94 -14.71
N VAL A 73 6.70 13.92 -14.46
CA VAL A 73 7.31 12.99 -13.49
C VAL A 73 6.76 13.24 -12.09
N ALA A 74 6.55 14.49 -11.68
CA ALA A 74 5.96 14.85 -10.38
C ALA A 74 4.56 14.24 -10.16
N THR A 75 3.79 14.01 -11.23
CA THR A 75 2.46 13.38 -11.13
C THR A 75 2.49 11.87 -10.90
N ILE A 76 3.64 11.21 -11.08
CA ILE A 76 3.77 9.76 -10.88
C ILE A 76 3.59 9.46 -9.39
N PRO A 77 2.63 8.59 -9.03
CA PRO A 77 2.45 8.19 -7.64
C PRO A 77 3.61 7.34 -7.14
N MET A 78 4.25 7.82 -6.07
CA MET A 78 5.35 7.15 -5.40
C MET A 78 5.02 7.09 -3.90
N VAL A 79 4.72 5.89 -3.42
CA VAL A 79 4.29 5.67 -2.04
C VAL A 79 5.44 5.06 -1.24
N TRP A 80 6.00 5.85 -0.34
CA TRP A 80 7.09 5.43 0.53
C TRP A 80 6.59 5.19 1.96
N SER A 81 6.62 3.93 2.38
CA SER A 81 6.31 3.48 3.74
C SER A 81 7.61 3.29 4.52
N GLY A 82 7.94 4.26 5.38
CA GLY A 82 9.13 4.21 6.22
C GLY A 82 9.09 3.11 7.28
N GLY A 83 10.20 2.90 7.98
CA GLY A 83 10.37 1.82 8.95
C GLY A 83 10.72 0.49 8.29
N CYS A 84 11.96 0.07 8.40
CA CYS A 84 12.44 -1.26 8.03
C CYS A 84 12.87 -2.04 9.28
N ASP A 85 11.98 -2.06 10.27
CA ASP A 85 12.25 -2.69 11.57
C ASP A 85 12.50 -4.20 11.47
N GLY A 86 13.37 -4.71 12.34
CA GLY A 86 13.73 -6.13 12.37
C GLY A 86 14.54 -6.52 11.14
N VAL A 87 14.00 -7.43 10.33
CA VAL A 87 14.69 -8.02 9.17
C VAL A 87 14.25 -7.44 7.83
N ILE A 88 13.34 -6.45 7.80
CA ILE A 88 12.82 -5.92 6.53
C ILE A 88 13.94 -5.22 5.76
N THR A 89 14.13 -5.58 4.50
CA THR A 89 15.10 -4.92 3.61
C THR A 89 14.46 -3.69 2.95
N PRO A 90 15.12 -2.51 2.97
CA PRO A 90 14.70 -1.36 2.17
C PRO A 90 14.65 -1.70 0.68
N HIS A 91 13.53 -1.47 0.02
CA HIS A 91 13.31 -1.84 -1.37
C HIS A 91 12.17 -1.03 -1.98
N ALA A 92 12.07 -1.04 -3.31
CA ALA A 92 10.95 -0.48 -4.05
C ALA A 92 10.39 -1.51 -5.04
N THR A 93 9.08 -1.50 -5.22
CA THR A 93 8.42 -2.17 -6.34
C THR A 93 8.02 -1.11 -7.35
N VAL A 94 8.58 -1.22 -8.55
CA VAL A 94 8.36 -0.31 -9.67
C VAL A 94 7.37 -0.94 -10.63
N PHE A 95 6.37 -0.17 -11.03
CA PHE A 95 5.33 -0.59 -11.96
C PHE A 95 5.46 0.22 -13.25
N ALA A 96 5.65 -0.48 -14.36
CA ALA A 96 5.70 0.13 -15.69
C ALA A 96 4.60 -0.43 -16.57
N ARG A 97 3.92 0.43 -17.33
CA ARG A 97 2.81 0.05 -18.21
C ARG A 97 3.24 0.15 -19.66
N ASN A 98 2.95 -0.86 -20.46
CA ASN A 98 3.25 -0.89 -21.89
C ASN A 98 2.01 -1.22 -22.74
N ASP A 99 2.14 -1.03 -24.05
CA ASP A 99 1.02 -1.18 -25.00
C ASP A 99 0.73 -2.63 -25.41
N ARG A 100 1.49 -3.61 -24.88
CA ARG A 100 1.21 -5.03 -25.16
C ARG A 100 -0.18 -5.40 -24.62
N LYS A 101 -0.82 -6.32 -25.33
CA LYS A 101 -2.11 -6.90 -24.99
C LYS A 101 -1.98 -8.42 -24.91
N GLY A 102 -2.84 -9.05 -24.12
CA GLY A 102 -2.88 -10.49 -23.95
C GLY A 102 -4.04 -11.13 -24.71
N THR A 103 -4.16 -12.45 -24.56
CA THR A 103 -5.33 -13.19 -25.01
C THR A 103 -6.52 -12.88 -24.11
N ALA A 104 -7.73 -12.87 -24.68
CA ALA A 104 -8.95 -12.45 -23.99
C ALA A 104 -9.37 -13.38 -22.84
N ASP A 105 -8.84 -14.60 -22.78
CA ASP A 105 -9.12 -15.61 -21.76
C ASP A 105 -8.20 -15.51 -20.53
N LYS A 106 -7.07 -14.81 -20.63
CA LYS A 106 -6.09 -14.70 -19.54
C LYS A 106 -6.23 -13.40 -18.78
N ALA A 107 -6.62 -13.48 -17.51
CA ALA A 107 -6.56 -12.35 -16.59
C ALA A 107 -5.11 -12.11 -16.15
N ARG A 108 -4.67 -10.85 -16.20
CA ARG A 108 -3.32 -10.40 -15.83
C ARG A 108 -3.36 -9.08 -15.09
N LEU A 109 -2.30 -8.80 -14.35
CA LEU A 109 -2.12 -7.57 -13.58
C LEU A 109 -2.39 -6.33 -14.45
N VAL A 110 -3.28 -5.48 -13.94
CA VAL A 110 -3.51 -4.13 -14.43
C VAL A 110 -3.33 -3.14 -13.28
N ILE A 111 -3.01 -1.91 -13.64
CA ILE A 111 -2.81 -0.80 -12.71
C ILE A 111 -3.53 0.45 -13.20
N GLY A 112 -4.23 1.10 -12.27
CA GLY A 112 -4.87 2.39 -12.46
C GLY A 112 -4.50 3.35 -11.35
N THR A 113 -4.36 4.63 -11.70
CA THR A 113 -3.99 5.67 -10.74
C THR A 113 -4.99 6.81 -10.78
N ALA A 114 -5.17 7.48 -9.65
CA ALA A 114 -5.98 8.68 -9.53
C ALA A 114 -5.49 9.57 -8.39
N MET A 115 -5.83 10.86 -8.49
CA MET A 115 -5.79 11.80 -7.38
C MET A 115 -7.23 12.17 -7.02
N SER A 116 -7.55 12.21 -5.73
CA SER A 116 -8.87 12.66 -5.30
C SER A 116 -9.04 14.19 -5.47
N ALA A 117 -10.26 14.66 -5.19
CA ALA A 117 -10.46 16.04 -4.80
C ALA A 117 -9.61 16.39 -3.57
N GLU A 118 -9.34 17.68 -3.36
CA GLU A 118 -8.60 18.14 -2.18
C GLU A 118 -9.36 17.80 -0.90
N LEU A 119 -8.62 17.25 0.06
CA LEU A 119 -9.09 16.97 1.42
C LEU A 119 -8.79 18.18 2.28
N GLN A 120 -9.76 18.59 3.09
CA GLN A 120 -9.60 19.63 4.10
C GLN A 120 -9.27 18.99 5.46
N PRO A 121 -8.66 19.73 6.40
CA PRO A 121 -8.33 19.18 7.72
C PRO A 121 -9.59 18.75 8.48
N GLU A 122 -10.71 19.46 8.28
CA GLU A 122 -12.01 19.09 8.83
C GLU A 122 -12.68 17.90 8.12
N ASP A 123 -12.11 17.33 7.06
CA ASP A 123 -12.63 16.11 6.43
C ASP A 123 -12.02 14.84 7.05
N ILE A 124 -10.81 14.93 7.60
CA ILE A 124 -10.10 13.79 8.18
C ILE A 124 -10.89 13.22 9.35
N GLY A 125 -11.12 11.90 9.34
CA GLY A 125 -11.92 11.22 10.37
C GLY A 125 -13.43 11.34 10.19
N ARG A 126 -13.92 11.80 9.03
CA ARG A 126 -15.34 12.07 8.81
C ARG A 126 -15.88 11.51 7.50
N PRO A 127 -17.22 11.38 7.37
CA PRO A 127 -17.86 10.84 6.17
C PRO A 127 -17.43 11.53 4.87
N ARG A 128 -17.13 12.84 4.92
CA ARG A 128 -16.71 13.57 3.72
C ARG A 128 -15.41 13.02 3.11
N MET A 129 -14.43 12.65 3.94
CA MET A 129 -13.21 12.02 3.45
C MET A 129 -13.49 10.64 2.84
N VAL A 130 -14.40 9.86 3.43
CA VAL A 130 -14.83 8.56 2.89
C VAL A 130 -15.40 8.74 1.48
N GLU A 131 -16.27 9.74 1.25
CA GLU A 131 -16.82 10.06 -0.07
C GLU A 131 -15.72 10.45 -1.08
N ILE A 132 -14.84 11.37 -0.69
CA ILE A 132 -13.77 11.89 -1.57
C ILE A 132 -12.83 10.75 -1.99
N VAL A 133 -12.45 9.88 -1.05
CA VAL A 133 -11.62 8.71 -1.33
C VAL A 133 -12.38 7.73 -2.22
N ALA A 134 -13.66 7.46 -1.93
CA ALA A 134 -14.43 6.50 -2.69
C ALA A 134 -14.54 6.88 -4.18
N GLU A 135 -14.76 8.16 -4.47
CA GLU A 135 -14.78 8.68 -5.85
C GLU A 135 -13.40 8.58 -6.52
N GLY A 136 -12.32 8.86 -5.78
CA GLY A 136 -10.95 8.65 -6.27
C GLY A 136 -10.65 7.19 -6.61
N VAL A 137 -11.14 6.24 -5.79
CA VAL A 137 -10.95 4.80 -6.02
C VAL A 137 -11.71 4.34 -7.27
N LYS A 138 -12.95 4.79 -7.45
CA LYS A 138 -13.72 4.52 -8.69
C LYS A 138 -13.02 5.08 -9.93
N ALA A 139 -12.42 6.26 -9.82
CA ALA A 139 -11.63 6.85 -10.91
C ALA A 139 -10.38 6.01 -11.23
N ALA A 140 -9.65 5.52 -10.21
CA ALA A 140 -8.51 4.64 -10.39
C ALA A 140 -8.93 3.27 -10.99
N MET A 141 -10.06 2.72 -10.55
CA MET A 141 -10.63 1.47 -11.09
C MET A 141 -10.97 1.62 -12.58
N LYS A 142 -11.62 2.73 -12.95
CA LYS A 142 -11.87 3.09 -14.35
C LYS A 142 -10.57 3.28 -15.14
N ASN A 143 -9.54 3.89 -14.55
CA ASN A 143 -8.22 4.05 -15.18
C ASN A 143 -7.53 2.70 -15.44
N ALA A 144 -7.66 1.74 -14.52
CA ALA A 144 -7.20 0.37 -14.72
C ALA A 144 -8.04 -0.37 -15.79
N GLY A 145 -9.26 0.13 -16.04
CA GLY A 145 -10.28 -0.47 -16.88
C GLY A 145 -10.82 -1.76 -16.30
N ILE A 146 -10.93 -1.83 -14.97
CA ILE A 146 -11.62 -2.88 -14.23
C ILE A 146 -13.09 -2.45 -14.10
N GLU A 147 -14.01 -3.36 -14.37
CA GLU A 147 -15.46 -3.12 -14.28
C GLU A 147 -16.05 -3.75 -13.01
N ASP A 148 -15.55 -4.92 -12.61
CA ASP A 148 -16.00 -5.64 -11.43
C ASP A 148 -15.04 -5.39 -10.25
N PRO A 149 -15.52 -4.87 -9.09
CA PRO A 149 -14.66 -4.66 -7.94
C PRO A 149 -14.02 -5.95 -7.39
N ARG A 150 -14.57 -7.14 -7.70
CA ARG A 150 -13.99 -8.43 -7.32
C ARG A 150 -12.65 -8.72 -7.98
N ASP A 151 -12.36 -8.05 -9.10
CA ASP A 151 -11.07 -8.15 -9.78
C ASP A 151 -10.01 -7.22 -9.16
N VAL A 152 -10.36 -6.39 -8.18
CA VAL A 152 -9.43 -5.54 -7.44
C VAL A 152 -8.84 -6.33 -6.28
N HIS A 153 -7.50 -6.35 -6.20
CA HIS A 153 -6.79 -7.07 -5.14
C HIS A 153 -5.96 -6.15 -4.25
N TYR A 154 -5.72 -4.91 -4.66
CA TYR A 154 -4.88 -3.99 -3.91
C TYR A 154 -5.21 -2.54 -4.21
N VAL A 155 -5.44 -1.76 -3.15
CA VAL A 155 -5.57 -0.31 -3.25
C VAL A 155 -4.58 0.34 -2.29
N GLN A 156 -3.40 0.70 -2.81
CA GLN A 156 -2.42 1.47 -2.06
C GLN A 156 -2.76 2.95 -2.15
N THR A 157 -2.76 3.63 -1.02
CA THR A 157 -3.01 5.08 -0.99
C THR A 157 -1.94 5.83 -0.22
N LYS A 158 -1.83 7.12 -0.54
CA LYS A 158 -1.15 8.11 0.31
C LYS A 158 -2.09 9.27 0.56
N THR A 159 -2.39 9.57 1.81
CA THR A 159 -3.31 10.66 2.21
C THR A 159 -2.64 11.69 3.11
N PRO A 160 -3.19 12.92 3.23
CA PRO A 160 -2.76 13.88 4.24
C PRO A 160 -2.91 13.35 5.67
N LEU A 161 -2.12 13.89 6.59
CA LEU A 161 -2.35 13.85 8.04
C LEU A 161 -2.50 15.28 8.57
N LEU A 162 -2.95 15.44 9.81
CA LEU A 162 -3.09 16.78 10.42
C LEU A 162 -1.74 17.30 10.90
N THR A 163 -1.42 18.55 10.55
CA THR A 163 -0.31 19.30 11.15
C THR A 163 -0.86 20.43 12.02
N VAL A 164 -0.05 20.95 12.93
CA VAL A 164 -0.44 22.08 13.80
C VAL A 164 -0.95 23.26 12.97
N ASP A 165 -0.20 23.65 11.93
CA ASP A 165 -0.57 24.78 11.07
C ASP A 165 -1.90 24.55 10.33
N TRP A 166 -2.17 23.31 9.93
CA TRP A 166 -3.37 22.95 9.20
C TRP A 166 -4.61 22.91 10.11
N VAL A 167 -4.43 22.44 11.35
CA VAL A 167 -5.45 22.51 12.40
C VAL A 167 -5.77 23.97 12.75
N GLU A 168 -4.74 24.82 12.92
CA GLU A 168 -4.94 26.25 13.19
C GLU A 168 -5.61 26.98 12.02
N ASN A 169 -5.31 26.60 10.77
CA ASN A 169 -6.04 27.07 9.61
C ASN A 169 -7.54 26.71 9.67
N ALA A 170 -7.87 25.48 10.04
CA ALA A 170 -9.26 25.05 10.22
C ALA A 170 -9.99 25.87 11.29
N LYS A 171 -9.34 26.08 12.44
CA LYS A 171 -9.87 26.90 13.54
C LYS A 171 -10.13 28.34 13.11
N ARG A 172 -9.19 28.98 12.40
CA ARG A 172 -9.38 30.34 11.85
C ARG A 172 -10.58 30.44 10.89
N ARG A 173 -10.93 29.35 10.21
CA ARG A 173 -12.12 29.24 9.35
C ARG A 173 -13.40 28.83 10.12
N GLY A 174 -13.35 28.73 11.45
CA GLY A 174 -14.49 28.31 12.28
C GLY A 174 -14.82 26.82 12.18
N LYS A 175 -13.85 25.99 11.80
CA LYS A 175 -14.00 24.53 11.63
C LYS A 175 -13.34 23.77 12.77
N THR A 176 -13.79 22.53 12.98
CA THR A 176 -13.23 21.58 13.95
C THR A 176 -12.58 20.40 13.24
N VAL A 177 -11.63 19.75 13.89
CA VAL A 177 -11.02 18.49 13.45
C VAL A 177 -11.53 17.32 14.28
N ALA A 178 -11.44 16.09 13.76
CA ALA A 178 -11.99 14.90 14.42
C ALA A 178 -11.02 14.23 15.43
N CYS A 179 -9.74 14.58 15.39
CA CYS A 179 -8.69 13.97 16.21
C CYS A 179 -7.52 14.93 16.42
N GLU A 180 -6.62 14.58 17.34
CA GLU A 180 -5.37 15.30 17.57
C GLU A 180 -4.34 15.02 16.47
N VAL A 181 -3.33 15.91 16.37
CA VAL A 181 -2.26 15.82 15.36
C VAL A 181 -1.56 14.45 15.40
N HIS A 182 -1.28 13.93 16.60
CA HIS A 182 -0.56 12.66 16.77
C HIS A 182 -1.38 11.45 16.29
N ASP A 183 -2.69 11.45 16.53
CA ASP A 183 -3.60 10.37 16.16
C ASP A 183 -4.02 10.42 14.68
N SER A 184 -3.82 11.57 14.05
CA SER A 184 -4.34 11.85 12.71
C SER A 184 -3.80 10.93 11.62
N MET A 185 -2.64 10.32 11.81
CA MET A 185 -2.10 9.32 10.88
C MET A 185 -3.04 8.11 10.78
N GLY A 186 -3.39 7.52 11.93
CA GLY A 186 -4.30 6.38 12.00
C GLY A 186 -5.72 6.72 11.60
N VAL A 187 -6.19 7.89 12.01
CA VAL A 187 -7.53 8.36 11.62
C VAL A 187 -7.62 8.59 10.11
N SER A 188 -6.61 9.18 9.49
CA SER A 188 -6.56 9.36 8.03
C SER A 188 -6.48 8.01 7.31
N ASN A 189 -5.61 7.10 7.77
CA ASN A 189 -5.45 5.77 7.18
C ASN A 189 -6.76 4.97 7.25
N GLY A 190 -7.39 4.93 8.42
CA GLY A 190 -8.64 4.21 8.66
C GLY A 190 -9.82 4.79 7.91
N THR A 191 -9.97 6.12 7.89
CA THR A 191 -11.03 6.77 7.11
C THR A 191 -10.85 6.51 5.61
N THR A 192 -9.60 6.46 5.13
CA THR A 192 -9.29 6.08 3.75
C THR A 192 -9.64 4.62 3.47
N GLY A 193 -9.35 3.71 4.39
CA GLY A 193 -9.73 2.29 4.30
C GLY A 193 -11.24 2.10 4.13
N LEU A 194 -12.04 2.86 4.88
CA LEU A 194 -13.50 2.88 4.72
C LEU A 194 -13.93 3.44 3.37
N GLY A 195 -13.27 4.48 2.86
CA GLY A 195 -13.54 5.01 1.51
C GLY A 195 -13.29 3.98 0.41
N ILE A 196 -12.24 3.17 0.55
CA ILE A 196 -11.94 2.05 -0.35
C ILE A 196 -13.04 0.98 -0.24
N ALA A 197 -13.41 0.58 0.98
CA ALA A 197 -14.47 -0.41 1.21
C ALA A 197 -15.81 0.02 0.57
N VAL A 198 -16.19 1.29 0.72
CA VAL A 198 -17.40 1.87 0.11
C VAL A 198 -17.31 1.87 -1.42
N ALA A 199 -16.17 2.25 -1.98
CA ALA A 199 -16.00 2.28 -3.45
C ALA A 199 -16.11 0.90 -4.09
N LEU A 200 -15.60 -0.13 -3.42
CA LEU A 200 -15.59 -1.50 -3.91
C LEU A 200 -16.85 -2.29 -3.50
N GLY A 201 -17.78 -1.66 -2.78
CA GLY A 201 -19.03 -2.28 -2.35
C GLY A 201 -18.88 -3.31 -1.24
N GLU A 202 -17.74 -3.32 -0.53
CA GLU A 202 -17.52 -4.19 0.64
C GLU A 202 -18.42 -3.76 1.81
N LEU A 203 -18.69 -2.45 1.93
CA LEU A 203 -19.48 -1.86 3.00
C LEU A 203 -20.41 -0.75 2.48
N PRO A 204 -21.57 -0.52 3.12
CA PRO A 204 -22.33 0.71 2.93
C PRO A 204 -21.59 1.91 3.55
N MET A 205 -22.04 3.12 3.23
CA MET A 205 -21.49 4.35 3.81
C MET A 205 -21.60 4.33 5.35
N PRO A 206 -20.47 4.45 6.09
CA PRO A 206 -20.49 4.44 7.55
C PRO A 206 -21.03 5.74 8.11
N ARG A 207 -21.64 5.67 9.30
CA ARG A 207 -22.00 6.86 10.08
C ARG A 207 -20.76 7.49 10.71
N ALA A 208 -20.82 8.78 11.03
CA ALA A 208 -19.67 9.51 11.57
C ALA A 208 -19.13 8.88 12.87
N GLU A 209 -20.00 8.37 13.72
CA GLU A 209 -19.64 7.71 14.98
C GLU A 209 -19.04 6.32 14.84
N GLN A 210 -19.07 5.71 13.64
CA GLN A 210 -18.44 4.41 13.37
C GLN A 210 -17.00 4.56 12.88
N ILE A 211 -16.68 5.69 12.25
CA ILE A 211 -15.35 5.95 11.70
C ILE A 211 -14.30 5.95 12.82
N CYS A 212 -13.27 5.12 12.66
CA CYS A 212 -12.17 4.90 13.59
C CYS A 212 -12.60 4.37 14.97
N LYS A 213 -13.81 3.78 15.08
CA LYS A 213 -14.36 3.24 16.33
C LYS A 213 -14.94 1.84 16.17
N ASP A 214 -15.71 1.62 15.12
CA ASP A 214 -16.32 0.32 14.79
C ASP A 214 -15.34 -0.50 13.94
N LEU A 215 -14.43 -1.21 14.62
CA LEU A 215 -13.31 -1.92 13.97
C LEU A 215 -13.72 -3.22 13.26
N ASP A 216 -15.00 -3.59 13.31
CA ASP A 216 -15.56 -4.68 12.50
C ASP A 216 -15.79 -4.24 11.03
N LEU A 217 -15.78 -2.92 10.77
CA LEU A 217 -15.86 -2.36 9.43
C LEU A 217 -14.45 -2.26 8.83
N TYR A 218 -14.17 -2.98 7.75
CA TYR A 218 -12.89 -2.86 7.05
C TYR A 218 -12.97 -3.20 5.57
N SER A 219 -11.95 -2.77 4.81
CA SER A 219 -11.66 -3.27 3.47
C SER A 219 -10.65 -4.42 3.53
N SER A 220 -10.83 -5.43 2.67
CA SER A 220 -9.93 -6.59 2.55
C SER A 220 -8.74 -6.34 1.62
N VAL A 221 -8.71 -5.20 0.92
CA VAL A 221 -7.70 -4.88 -0.10
C VAL A 221 -7.03 -3.52 0.10
N ALA A 222 -7.46 -2.74 1.10
CA ALA A 222 -6.91 -1.43 1.40
C ALA A 222 -5.53 -1.51 2.05
N SER A 223 -4.58 -0.72 1.53
CA SER A 223 -3.31 -0.42 2.19
C SER A 223 -3.12 1.09 2.20
N CYS A 224 -3.45 1.70 3.32
CA CYS A 224 -3.41 3.14 3.48
C CYS A 224 -2.13 3.56 4.21
N SER A 225 -1.53 4.63 3.71
CA SER A 225 -0.46 5.35 4.39
C SER A 225 -0.79 6.84 4.33
N SER A 226 -0.28 7.61 5.29
CA SER A 226 -0.40 9.06 5.27
C SER A 226 0.95 9.74 5.44
N GLY A 227 1.00 11.02 5.07
CA GLY A 227 2.21 11.84 5.05
C GLY A 227 1.86 13.31 4.98
N VAL A 228 2.85 14.16 5.22
CA VAL A 228 2.71 15.62 5.24
C VAL A 228 2.79 16.24 3.84
N GLU A 229 3.23 15.48 2.85
CA GLU A 229 3.58 15.93 1.51
C GLU A 229 2.38 16.19 0.56
N LEU A 230 1.15 15.80 0.94
CA LEU A 230 -0.02 15.83 0.06
C LEU A 230 -1.25 16.43 0.77
N THR A 231 -2.12 17.12 0.03
CA THR A 231 -3.47 17.54 0.47
C THR A 231 -4.60 16.74 -0.23
N ARG A 232 -4.24 15.73 -1.01
CA ARG A 232 -5.15 14.87 -1.77
C ARG A 232 -4.81 13.41 -1.50
N ALA A 233 -5.80 12.53 -1.62
CA ALA A 233 -5.54 11.10 -1.68
C ALA A 233 -4.93 10.74 -3.03
N GLN A 234 -3.70 10.23 -3.00
CA GLN A 234 -3.06 9.59 -4.14
C GLN A 234 -3.38 8.10 -4.10
N ILE A 235 -3.88 7.55 -5.20
CA ILE A 235 -4.45 6.21 -5.26
C ILE A 235 -3.74 5.42 -6.35
N ILE A 236 -3.24 4.25 -5.98
CA ILE A 236 -2.73 3.21 -6.87
C ILE A 236 -3.61 1.97 -6.67
N LEU A 237 -4.39 1.63 -7.68
CA LEU A 237 -5.29 0.48 -7.67
C LEU A 237 -4.74 -0.59 -8.61
N MET A 238 -4.67 -1.82 -8.13
CA MET A 238 -4.22 -2.98 -8.89
C MET A 238 -5.22 -4.13 -8.78
N GLY A 239 -5.35 -4.84 -9.89
CA GLY A 239 -6.24 -5.97 -10.02
C GLY A 239 -5.87 -6.83 -11.22
N ASN A 240 -6.72 -7.77 -11.59
CA ASN A 240 -6.54 -8.57 -12.79
C ASN A 240 -7.58 -8.21 -13.85
N ARG A 241 -7.19 -8.21 -15.12
CA ARG A 241 -8.15 -8.07 -16.22
C ARG A 241 -7.81 -9.00 -17.38
N ALA A 242 -8.84 -9.68 -17.87
CA ALA A 242 -8.81 -10.45 -19.10
C ALA A 242 -8.28 -9.62 -20.29
N GLY A 243 -7.38 -10.19 -21.10
CA GLY A 243 -6.83 -9.50 -22.28
C GLY A 243 -5.82 -8.39 -21.98
N ALA A 244 -5.47 -8.13 -20.71
CA ALA A 244 -4.51 -7.08 -20.38
C ALA A 244 -3.10 -7.37 -20.92
N GLY A 245 -2.68 -8.64 -20.92
CA GLY A 245 -1.35 -9.09 -21.31
C GLY A 245 -0.33 -9.02 -20.18
N GLY A 246 0.89 -9.47 -20.47
CA GLY A 246 1.98 -9.55 -19.49
C GLY A 246 1.97 -10.88 -18.73
N ARG A 247 2.97 -11.03 -17.86
CA ARG A 247 3.26 -12.28 -17.16
C ARG A 247 2.92 -12.29 -15.67
N TYR A 248 2.39 -11.19 -15.15
CA TYR A 248 2.13 -11.05 -13.72
C TYR A 248 0.65 -11.25 -13.38
N GLY A 249 0.41 -11.95 -12.26
CA GLY A 249 -0.88 -12.04 -11.59
C GLY A 249 -0.80 -11.37 -10.22
N ILE A 250 -1.92 -10.85 -9.74
CA ILE A 250 -2.05 -10.32 -8.37
C ILE A 250 -3.15 -11.06 -7.64
N GLY A 251 -2.98 -11.27 -6.35
CA GLY A 251 -3.97 -11.89 -5.50
C GLY A 251 -3.91 -11.31 -4.11
N HIS A 252 -4.96 -11.52 -3.34
CA HIS A 252 -5.00 -11.08 -1.95
C HIS A 252 -5.64 -12.12 -1.05
N SER A 253 -5.39 -11.94 0.23
CA SER A 253 -6.10 -12.55 1.34
C SER A 253 -6.03 -11.58 2.51
N VAL A 254 -6.46 -12.01 3.68
CA VAL A 254 -6.44 -11.22 4.90
C VAL A 254 -5.75 -12.05 5.99
N MET A 255 -4.68 -11.50 6.57
CA MET A 255 -4.09 -12.02 7.79
C MET A 255 -5.02 -11.72 8.95
N LYS A 256 -5.41 -12.74 9.71
CA LYS A 256 -6.30 -12.61 10.88
C LYS A 256 -5.57 -12.07 12.11
N ASP A 257 -4.27 -12.33 12.20
CA ASP A 257 -3.38 -11.83 13.23
C ASP A 257 -1.94 -11.74 12.72
N ALA A 258 -1.05 -11.16 13.53
CA ALA A 258 0.36 -10.97 13.18
C ALA A 258 1.16 -12.28 12.90
N LEU A 259 0.60 -13.46 13.19
CA LEU A 259 1.25 -14.77 12.99
C LEU A 259 0.58 -15.60 11.89
N ASP A 260 -0.33 -15.02 11.11
CA ASP A 260 -1.13 -15.73 10.10
C ASP A 260 -0.36 -15.96 8.79
N ILE A 261 0.59 -16.90 8.83
CA ILE A 261 1.34 -17.36 7.64
C ILE A 261 0.41 -17.94 6.58
N ASP A 262 -0.69 -18.56 6.98
CA ASP A 262 -1.65 -19.17 6.04
C ASP A 262 -2.34 -18.09 5.19
N GLY A 263 -2.61 -16.92 5.78
CA GLY A 263 -3.07 -15.74 5.05
C GLY A 263 -2.12 -15.33 3.91
N ILE A 264 -0.80 -15.37 4.15
CA ILE A 264 0.22 -15.03 3.15
C ILE A 264 0.18 -16.03 1.98
N TYR A 265 0.20 -17.33 2.28
CA TYR A 265 0.11 -18.35 1.22
C TYR A 265 -1.24 -18.38 0.51
N ALA A 266 -2.33 -18.02 1.20
CA ALA A 266 -3.63 -17.86 0.56
C ALA A 266 -3.61 -16.74 -0.49
N ALA A 267 -2.98 -15.59 -0.20
CA ALA A 267 -2.81 -14.52 -1.17
C ALA A 267 -1.96 -14.95 -2.38
N ILE A 268 -0.88 -15.69 -2.15
CA ILE A 268 0.00 -16.20 -3.22
C ILE A 268 -0.74 -17.20 -4.12
N ARG A 269 -1.56 -18.09 -3.55
CA ARG A 269 -2.42 -19.00 -4.32
C ARG A 269 -3.48 -18.23 -5.10
N ASN A 270 -4.13 -17.25 -4.47
CA ASN A 270 -5.10 -16.39 -5.13
C ASN A 270 -4.47 -15.61 -6.31
N ALA A 271 -3.19 -15.27 -6.24
CA ALA A 271 -2.46 -14.60 -7.31
C ALA A 271 -2.15 -15.51 -8.52
N GLY A 272 -2.38 -16.82 -8.38
CA GLY A 272 -2.30 -17.79 -9.47
C GLY A 272 -1.15 -18.80 -9.38
N LEU A 273 -0.45 -18.90 -8.24
CA LEU A 273 0.51 -19.99 -8.03
C LEU A 273 -0.17 -21.22 -7.45
N ASP A 274 -0.03 -22.35 -8.14
CA ASP A 274 -0.36 -23.67 -7.59
C ASP A 274 0.73 -24.10 -6.59
N LEU A 275 0.33 -24.32 -5.34
CA LEU A 275 1.22 -24.59 -4.22
C LEU A 275 0.67 -25.75 -3.38
N PRO A 276 1.55 -26.60 -2.81
CA PRO A 276 1.14 -27.64 -1.86
C PRO A 276 0.30 -27.07 -0.71
N GLU A 277 -0.48 -27.93 -0.05
CA GLU A 277 -1.31 -27.53 1.12
C GLU A 277 -0.47 -26.83 2.20
N ARG A 278 0.73 -27.37 2.48
CA ARG A 278 1.71 -26.81 3.43
C ARG A 278 2.93 -26.26 2.72
N ALA A 279 2.71 -25.21 1.92
CA ALA A 279 3.75 -24.55 1.16
C ALA A 279 4.85 -23.95 2.04
N ARG A 280 6.05 -23.86 1.48
CA ARG A 280 7.24 -23.25 2.05
C ARG A 280 7.88 -22.31 1.03
N ALA A 281 8.82 -21.47 1.47
CA ALA A 281 9.51 -20.50 0.61
C ALA A 281 10.11 -21.14 -0.67
N GLU A 282 10.64 -22.37 -0.55
CA GLU A 282 11.22 -23.12 -1.69
C GLU A 282 10.19 -23.44 -2.80
N ASP A 283 8.91 -23.62 -2.46
CA ASP A 283 7.85 -23.92 -3.41
C ASP A 283 7.54 -22.74 -4.34
N LEU A 284 7.89 -21.52 -3.93
CA LEU A 284 7.70 -20.30 -4.71
C LEU A 284 8.56 -20.27 -5.97
N ARG A 285 9.70 -20.97 -5.98
CA ARG A 285 10.60 -21.13 -7.15
C ARG A 285 10.91 -19.82 -7.88
N GLY A 286 11.13 -18.74 -7.12
CA GLY A 286 11.45 -17.41 -7.65
C GLY A 286 10.29 -16.70 -8.37
N ARG A 287 9.05 -17.23 -8.29
CA ARG A 287 7.88 -16.67 -8.96
C ARG A 287 7.14 -15.62 -8.14
N LEU A 288 7.40 -15.50 -6.84
CA LEU A 288 6.85 -14.41 -6.04
C LEU A 288 7.68 -13.14 -6.28
N VAL A 289 7.05 -12.09 -6.79
CA VAL A 289 7.72 -10.79 -6.99
C VAL A 289 7.80 -10.04 -5.66
N ASN A 290 6.65 -9.84 -5.00
CA ASN A 290 6.58 -9.20 -3.69
C ASN A 290 5.29 -9.56 -2.95
N CYS A 291 5.30 -9.36 -1.63
CA CYS A 291 4.11 -9.27 -0.79
C CYS A 291 3.94 -7.86 -0.23
N PHE A 292 2.70 -7.39 -0.15
CA PHE A 292 2.32 -6.11 0.46
C PHE A 292 1.34 -6.39 1.61
N ILE A 293 1.75 -6.04 2.82
CA ILE A 293 1.07 -6.46 4.05
C ILE A 293 0.78 -5.24 4.91
N LYS A 294 -0.46 -5.17 5.41
CA LYS A 294 -0.83 -4.30 6.53
C LYS A 294 -0.75 -5.06 7.83
N SER A 295 -0.35 -4.36 8.90
CA SER A 295 -0.28 -4.91 10.24
C SER A 295 -0.60 -3.86 11.29
N GLU A 296 -1.04 -4.30 12.46
CA GLU A 296 -1.20 -3.43 13.63
C GLU A 296 -1.08 -4.22 14.93
N ALA A 297 -0.92 -3.50 16.03
CA ALA A 297 -1.14 -4.08 17.34
C ALA A 297 -2.65 -4.19 17.59
N ASP A 298 -3.13 -5.39 17.92
CA ASP A 298 -4.53 -5.60 18.30
C ASP A 298 -4.90 -4.69 19.49
N HIS A 299 -5.95 -3.87 19.37
CA HIS A 299 -6.30 -2.89 20.41
C HIS A 299 -6.78 -3.55 21.72
N ARG A 300 -7.04 -4.87 21.71
CA ARG A 300 -7.31 -5.67 22.91
C ARG A 300 -6.03 -6.12 23.63
N ALA A 301 -4.86 -5.75 23.11
CA ALA A 301 -3.54 -6.10 23.60
C ALA A 301 -3.35 -7.62 23.79
N LYS A 302 -3.87 -8.42 22.85
CA LYS A 302 -3.77 -9.89 22.87
C LYS A 302 -3.40 -10.43 21.49
N LEU A 303 -2.62 -11.50 21.49
CA LEU A 303 -2.32 -12.31 20.31
C LEU A 303 -2.54 -13.77 20.68
N ARG A 304 -3.53 -14.41 20.04
CA ARG A 304 -3.92 -15.81 20.32
C ARG A 304 -4.09 -16.12 21.82
N GLY A 305 -4.76 -15.22 22.54
CA GLY A 305 -5.02 -15.33 23.99
C GLY A 305 -3.86 -14.92 24.90
N ARG A 306 -2.70 -14.53 24.37
CA ARG A 306 -1.54 -14.07 25.15
C ARG A 306 -1.47 -12.55 25.18
N ARG A 307 -1.31 -11.99 26.39
CA ARG A 307 -1.14 -10.54 26.61
C ARG A 307 0.06 -10.01 25.82
N GLN A 308 -0.12 -8.86 25.18
CA GLN A 308 0.90 -8.10 24.47
C GLN A 308 1.22 -6.80 25.23
N ILE A 309 2.40 -6.25 25.01
CA ILE A 309 2.86 -4.98 25.62
C ILE A 309 2.99 -3.83 24.63
N MET A 310 2.79 -4.09 23.33
CA MET A 310 3.09 -3.11 22.27
C MET A 310 2.41 -1.75 22.48
N LEU A 311 1.18 -1.75 23.00
CA LEU A 311 0.37 -0.54 23.21
C LEU A 311 0.75 0.24 24.49
N ASP A 312 1.39 -0.43 25.45
CA ASP A 312 1.81 0.18 26.73
C ASP A 312 3.29 0.59 26.69
N ASP A 313 4.00 0.27 25.61
CA ASP A 313 5.42 0.57 25.44
C ASP A 313 5.61 2.04 25.08
N SER A 314 6.17 2.79 26.03
CA SER A 314 6.42 4.23 25.87
C SER A 314 7.73 4.54 25.14
N ASP A 315 8.61 3.54 24.97
CA ASP A 315 9.94 3.72 24.36
C ASP A 315 9.90 3.40 22.87
N VAL A 316 9.25 2.28 22.50
CA VAL A 316 9.13 1.81 21.13
C VAL A 316 7.65 1.78 20.74
N HIS A 317 7.27 2.71 19.88
CA HIS A 317 5.91 2.83 19.38
C HIS A 317 5.39 1.50 18.81
N HIS A 318 4.15 1.12 19.12
CA HIS A 318 3.51 -0.15 18.69
C HIS A 318 3.62 -0.44 17.18
N HIS A 319 3.64 0.61 16.36
CA HIS A 319 3.96 0.55 14.93
C HIS A 319 5.26 -0.18 14.64
N ARG A 320 6.36 0.16 15.32
CA ARG A 320 7.67 -0.46 15.08
C ARG A 320 7.68 -1.92 15.51
N HIS A 321 7.05 -2.24 16.65
CA HIS A 321 6.85 -3.62 17.12
C HIS A 321 6.10 -4.48 16.10
N SER A 322 4.91 -4.04 15.70
CA SER A 322 4.07 -4.76 14.73
C SER A 322 4.79 -4.97 13.41
N LYS A 323 5.49 -3.93 12.92
CA LYS A 323 6.24 -4.00 11.67
C LYS A 323 7.37 -5.03 11.73
N ALA A 324 8.15 -5.02 12.80
CA ALA A 324 9.25 -5.97 12.99
C ALA A 324 8.73 -7.41 13.06
N ALA A 325 7.66 -7.63 13.85
CA ALA A 325 7.08 -8.96 14.06
C ALA A 325 6.51 -9.54 12.76
N VAL A 326 5.65 -8.79 12.07
CA VAL A 326 5.05 -9.24 10.80
C VAL A 326 6.09 -9.30 9.68
N GLY A 327 7.07 -8.40 9.67
CA GLY A 327 8.23 -8.47 8.76
C GLY A 327 9.00 -9.78 8.91
N GLY A 328 9.28 -10.20 10.14
CA GLY A 328 9.92 -11.49 10.42
C GLY A 328 9.06 -12.69 9.98
N VAL A 329 7.77 -12.68 10.29
CA VAL A 329 6.83 -13.74 9.88
C VAL A 329 6.74 -13.84 8.36
N ALA A 330 6.62 -12.72 7.66
CA ALA A 330 6.53 -12.68 6.22
C ALA A 330 7.84 -13.11 5.56
N ALA A 331 8.99 -12.59 6.01
CA ALA A 331 10.30 -12.99 5.50
C ALA A 331 10.58 -14.48 5.71
N ALA A 332 10.20 -15.03 6.87
CA ALA A 332 10.31 -16.46 7.14
C ALA A 332 9.35 -17.29 6.25
N ALA A 333 8.15 -16.78 5.98
CA ALA A 333 7.20 -17.45 5.09
C ALA A 333 7.73 -17.51 3.66
N ILE A 334 8.23 -16.40 3.11
CA ILE A 334 8.56 -16.29 1.68
C ILE A 334 10.04 -16.49 1.35
N GLY A 335 10.90 -16.56 2.36
CA GLY A 335 12.35 -16.71 2.20
C GLY A 335 13.08 -15.47 1.70
N ASP A 336 12.44 -14.30 1.78
CA ASP A 336 12.97 -13.02 1.27
C ASP A 336 12.62 -11.86 2.24
N PRO A 337 13.62 -11.15 2.81
CA PRO A 337 13.39 -10.02 3.70
C PRO A 337 12.93 -8.73 2.98
N ALA A 338 13.05 -8.64 1.66
CA ALA A 338 12.51 -7.53 0.87
C ALA A 338 11.00 -7.71 0.65
N VAL A 339 10.24 -7.48 1.73
CA VAL A 339 8.78 -7.55 1.80
C VAL A 339 8.18 -6.23 2.25
N PHE A 340 7.11 -5.78 1.59
CA PHE A 340 6.46 -4.53 1.96
C PHE A 340 5.53 -4.76 3.16
N VAL A 341 5.96 -4.35 4.36
CA VAL A 341 5.11 -4.30 5.54
C VAL A 341 4.85 -2.84 5.93
N SER A 342 3.59 -2.46 5.90
CA SER A 342 3.09 -1.20 6.38
C SER A 342 2.22 -1.43 7.62
N VAL A 343 2.16 -0.41 8.48
CA VAL A 343 1.49 -0.50 9.80
C VAL A 343 0.30 0.42 9.85
N ASP A 344 -0.44 0.39 10.95
CA ASP A 344 -1.60 1.25 11.21
C ASP A 344 -2.78 0.83 10.33
N ALA A 345 -3.28 -0.38 10.60
CA ALA A 345 -4.20 -1.16 9.77
C ALA A 345 -5.68 -0.99 10.18
N MET A 346 -6.01 0.07 10.90
CA MET A 346 -7.38 0.41 11.24
C MET A 346 -8.26 0.41 9.99
N HIS A 347 -9.39 -0.31 10.01
CA HIS A 347 -10.30 -0.50 8.87
C HIS A 347 -9.66 -1.11 7.60
N GLN A 348 -8.49 -1.73 7.72
CA GLN A 348 -7.77 -2.41 6.66
C GLN A 348 -7.53 -3.83 7.14
N GLY A 349 -8.51 -4.71 6.94
CA GLY A 349 -8.58 -6.03 7.56
C GLY A 349 -9.14 -6.02 8.99
N PRO A 350 -9.26 -7.20 9.63
CA PRO A 350 -9.76 -7.32 10.98
C PRO A 350 -8.77 -6.73 11.98
N GLN A 351 -9.30 -6.32 13.13
CA GLN A 351 -8.50 -5.83 14.25
C GLN A 351 -7.34 -6.77 14.61
N GLY A 352 -6.11 -6.24 14.64
CA GLY A 352 -4.89 -7.00 14.91
C GLY A 352 -4.32 -7.77 13.71
N GLY A 353 -4.98 -7.70 12.56
CA GLY A 353 -4.59 -8.32 11.30
C GLY A 353 -4.32 -7.29 10.20
N GLY A 354 -4.58 -7.70 8.95
CA GLY A 354 -4.52 -6.81 7.80
C GLY A 354 -4.51 -7.52 6.45
N PRO A 355 -4.81 -6.83 5.34
CA PRO A 355 -4.66 -7.35 3.99
C PRO A 355 -3.24 -7.82 3.73
N VAL A 356 -3.12 -8.92 3.02
CA VAL A 356 -1.89 -9.41 2.41
C VAL A 356 -2.13 -9.61 0.93
N ILE A 357 -1.30 -8.98 0.13
CA ILE A 357 -1.36 -8.96 -1.32
C ILE A 357 -0.10 -9.60 -1.85
N ALA A 358 -0.23 -10.48 -2.85
CA ALA A 358 0.90 -11.09 -3.53
C ALA A 358 0.87 -10.73 -5.02
N ILE A 359 2.02 -10.35 -5.56
CA ILE A 359 2.24 -10.28 -7.02
C ILE A 359 3.17 -11.41 -7.41
N VAL A 360 2.75 -12.21 -8.38
CA VAL A 360 3.49 -13.40 -8.83
C VAL A 360 3.68 -13.37 -10.34
N ASP A 361 4.77 -13.97 -10.79
CA ASP A 361 5.03 -14.26 -12.19
C ASP A 361 4.28 -15.54 -12.58
N VAL A 362 3.15 -15.38 -13.28
CA VAL A 362 2.33 -16.48 -13.80
C VAL A 362 2.84 -17.04 -15.13
N GLY A 363 3.90 -16.46 -15.71
CA GLY A 363 4.32 -16.73 -17.09
C GLY A 363 3.40 -16.04 -18.11
N GLU A 364 3.79 -16.07 -19.40
CA GLU A 364 3.01 -15.45 -20.48
C GLU A 364 1.66 -16.15 -20.74
#